data_AF-A0A5C9D476-F1
#
_entry.id   AF-A0A5C9D476-F1
#
_cell.length_a   1.000
_cell.length_b   1.000
_cell.length_c   1.000
_cell.angle_alpha   90.00
_cell.angle_beta   90.00
_cell.angle_gamma   90.00
#
_symmetry.space_group_name_H-M   'P 1'
#
loop_
_entity.id
_entity.type
_entity.pdbx_description
1 polymer ?
#
loop_
_entity_poly.entity_id
_entity_poly.type
_entity_poly.pdbx_seq_one_letter_code
_entity_poly.pdbx_strand_id
1 'polypeptide(L)'
;MIELAHGIGIPVGSLYTYFPSKDSLLETIIEEGWSEFQTRLDQGFAALDRGSDASSAHPSLYKLSYMIKVALPELFKDYDLIAIVMAQAGQSSRLGEKLEYLASSTRAILLEYAQSCGTTLILDFKGLKSGLAVMLLGSLEAVRLGSHQALDIDTGDIVGFLTAIIEASLGCSLPDVAWVAANKDF
;
A
#
# COMPACT_ATOMS: atom_id res chain seq x y z
N MET A 1 10.48 12.30 21.51
CA MET A 1 11.07 11.34 22.46
C MET A 1 10.55 11.55 23.87
N ILE A 2 10.75 12.72 24.48
CA ILE A 2 10.27 13.00 25.85
C ILE A 2 8.74 12.90 25.96
N GLU A 3 8.00 13.57 25.08
CA GLU A 3 6.53 13.51 25.06
C GLU A 3 6.00 12.09 24.77
N LEU A 4 6.71 11.34 23.92
CA LEU A 4 6.35 9.97 23.56
C LEU A 4 6.55 9.01 24.73
N ALA A 5 7.69 9.12 25.43
CA ALA A 5 7.99 8.36 26.64
C ALA A 5 7.01 8.67 27.78
N HIS A 6 6.64 9.95 27.96
CA HIS A 6 5.59 10.33 28.91
C HIS A 6 4.22 9.78 28.51
N GLY A 7 3.87 9.82 27.23
CA GLY A 7 2.59 9.33 26.71
C GLY A 7 2.38 7.83 26.89
N ILE A 8 3.44 7.03 26.85
CA ILE A 8 3.40 5.57 27.07
C ILE A 8 3.84 5.15 28.47
N GLY A 9 4.10 6.10 29.37
CA GLY A 9 4.41 5.85 30.77
C GLY A 9 5.77 5.21 31.03
N ILE A 10 6.76 5.37 30.14
CA ILE A 10 8.11 4.82 30.33
C ILE A 10 9.15 5.92 30.60
N PRO A 11 10.25 5.62 31.31
CA PRO A 11 11.35 6.56 31.45
C PRO A 11 11.96 6.91 30.09
N VAL A 12 12.26 8.20 29.89
CA VAL A 12 12.91 8.68 28.65
C VAL A 12 14.23 7.93 28.36
N GLY A 13 15.01 7.61 29.41
CA GLY A 13 16.25 6.84 29.28
C GLY A 13 16.04 5.42 28.77
N SER A 14 14.90 4.79 29.07
CA SER A 14 14.53 3.48 28.52
C SER A 14 14.27 3.56 27.02
N LEU A 15 13.61 4.63 26.55
CA LEU A 15 13.39 4.85 25.13
C LEU A 15 14.71 5.02 24.36
N TYR A 16 15.69 5.74 24.92
CA TYR A 16 17.03 5.89 24.33
C TYR A 16 17.89 4.61 24.35
N THR A 17 17.55 3.65 25.21
CA THR A 17 18.23 2.34 25.25
C THR A 17 17.91 1.52 23.99
N TYR A 18 16.67 1.62 23.50
CA TYR A 18 16.21 0.92 22.30
C TYR A 18 16.37 1.76 21.04
N PHE A 19 16.19 3.07 21.14
CA PHE A 19 16.21 4.00 20.01
C PHE A 19 17.17 5.16 20.29
N PRO A 20 18.42 5.10 19.77
CA PRO A 20 19.44 6.11 20.05
C PRO A 20 19.05 7.52 19.56
N SER A 21 18.14 7.63 18.59
CA SER A 21 17.63 8.89 18.07
C SER A 21 16.16 8.81 17.67
N LYS A 22 15.52 9.97 17.48
CA LYS A 22 14.17 10.05 16.90
C LYS A 22 14.14 9.42 15.50
N ASP A 23 15.20 9.64 14.70
CA ASP A 23 15.30 9.10 13.35
C ASP A 23 15.38 7.56 13.37
N SER A 24 16.12 6.98 14.33
CA SER A 24 16.18 5.52 14.51
C SER A 24 14.84 4.93 14.95
N LEU A 25 14.09 5.61 15.83
CA LEU A 25 12.73 5.20 16.17
C LEU A 25 11.81 5.24 14.95
N LEU A 26 11.86 6.33 14.18
CA LEU A 26 11.04 6.47 12.97
C LEU A 26 11.40 5.39 11.96
N GLU A 27 12.69 5.15 11.69
CA GLU A 27 13.16 4.09 10.81
C GLU A 27 12.59 2.72 11.21
N THR A 28 12.69 2.35 12.49
CA THR A 28 12.12 1.08 12.98
C THR A 28 10.62 1.00 12.74
N ILE A 29 9.86 2.04 13.06
CA ILE A 29 8.41 2.05 12.85
C ILE A 29 8.07 1.89 11.36
N ILE A 30 8.82 2.54 10.47
CA ILE A 30 8.61 2.44 9.02
C ILE A 30 8.90 1.02 8.53
N GLU A 31 10.02 0.44 8.96
CA GLU A 31 10.44 -0.89 8.50
C GLU A 31 9.52 -1.98 9.04
N GLU A 32 9.09 -1.90 10.31
CA GLU A 32 8.11 -2.82 10.88
C GLU A 32 6.76 -2.69 10.20
N GLY A 33 6.23 -1.47 10.07
CA GLY A 33 4.95 -1.22 9.38
C GLY A 33 4.97 -1.65 7.92
N TRP A 34 6.10 -1.43 7.22
CA TRP A 34 6.28 -1.94 5.85
C TRP A 34 6.33 -3.47 5.81
N SER A 35 7.09 -4.10 6.71
CA SER A 35 7.22 -5.56 6.75
C SER A 35 5.85 -6.22 7.01
N GLU A 36 5.04 -5.66 7.90
CA GLU A 36 3.68 -6.12 8.14
C GLU A 36 2.79 -5.95 6.90
N PHE A 37 2.82 -4.76 6.29
CA PHE A 37 2.07 -4.49 5.07
C PHE A 37 2.44 -5.46 3.95
N GLN A 38 3.75 -5.64 3.71
CA GLN A 38 4.27 -6.57 2.70
C GLN A 38 3.83 -8.01 2.99
N THR A 39 3.97 -8.46 4.24
CA THR A 39 3.54 -9.80 4.64
C THR A 39 2.06 -10.03 4.35
N ARG A 40 1.20 -9.06 4.73
CA ARG A 40 -0.25 -9.14 4.46
C ARG A 40 -0.58 -9.10 2.96
N LEU A 41 0.20 -8.37 2.16
CA LEU A 41 0.03 -8.32 0.71
C LEU A 41 0.34 -9.68 0.09
N ASP A 42 1.49 -10.25 0.44
CA ASP A 42 1.96 -11.55 -0.06
C ASP A 42 1.01 -12.69 0.36
N GLN A 43 0.55 -12.68 1.62
CA GLN A 43 -0.47 -13.64 2.10
C GLN A 43 -1.78 -13.53 1.32
N GLY A 44 -2.23 -12.31 1.03
CA GLY A 44 -3.42 -12.06 0.22
C GLY A 44 -3.28 -12.61 -1.20
N PHE A 45 -2.14 -12.38 -1.85
CA PHE A 45 -1.84 -12.98 -3.16
C PHE A 45 -1.82 -14.51 -3.11
N ALA A 46 -1.19 -15.11 -2.10
CA ALA A 46 -1.15 -16.55 -1.93
C ALA A 46 -2.53 -17.16 -1.61
N ALA A 47 -3.43 -16.42 -0.94
CA ALA A 47 -4.81 -16.85 -0.71
C ALA A 47 -5.63 -16.82 -2.01
N LEU A 48 -5.42 -15.79 -2.85
CA LEU A 48 -6.05 -15.68 -4.16
C LEU A 48 -5.62 -16.79 -5.11
N ASP A 49 -4.34 -17.15 -5.11
CA ASP A 49 -3.81 -18.26 -5.91
C ASP A 49 -4.44 -19.61 -5.51
N ARG A 50 -4.86 -19.77 -4.26
CA ARG A 50 -5.51 -20.99 -3.74
C ARG A 50 -7.03 -20.99 -3.90
N GLY A 51 -7.66 -19.81 -3.92
CA GLY A 51 -9.12 -19.64 -3.92
C GLY A 51 -9.75 -19.39 -5.29
N SER A 52 -8.93 -19.30 -6.35
CA SER A 52 -9.38 -18.92 -7.70
C SER A 52 -10.20 -20.00 -8.45
N ASP A 53 -10.58 -21.10 -7.80
CA ASP A 53 -11.14 -22.29 -8.47
C ASP A 53 -12.58 -22.15 -9.02
N ALA A 54 -13.23 -20.97 -8.96
CA ALA A 54 -14.64 -20.87 -9.35
C ALA A 54 -15.15 -19.50 -9.85
N SER A 55 -14.34 -18.63 -10.47
CA SER A 55 -14.83 -17.32 -10.93
C SER A 55 -14.56 -16.98 -12.40
N SER A 56 -15.45 -16.18 -12.98
CA SER A 56 -15.45 -15.70 -14.37
C SER A 56 -14.37 -14.66 -14.70
N ALA A 57 -13.67 -14.13 -13.69
CA ALA A 57 -12.61 -13.13 -13.87
C ALA A 57 -11.21 -13.76 -13.76
N HIS A 58 -10.24 -13.19 -14.46
CA HIS A 58 -8.87 -13.71 -14.49
C HIS A 58 -8.20 -13.60 -13.10
N PRO A 59 -7.43 -14.61 -12.64
CA PRO A 59 -6.79 -14.62 -11.32
C PRO A 59 -5.94 -13.36 -11.01
N SER A 60 -5.23 -12.83 -12.02
CA SER A 60 -4.44 -11.60 -11.86
C SER A 60 -5.29 -10.35 -11.57
N LEU A 61 -6.54 -10.27 -12.06
CA LEU A 61 -7.45 -9.16 -11.73
C LEU A 61 -7.88 -9.19 -10.26
N TYR A 62 -7.96 -10.38 -9.65
CA TYR A 62 -8.19 -10.50 -8.22
C TYR A 62 -7.03 -9.92 -7.40
N LYS A 63 -5.77 -10.17 -7.81
CA LYS A 63 -4.59 -9.60 -7.15
C LYS A 63 -4.58 -8.08 -7.25
N LEU A 64 -4.90 -7.54 -8.43
CA LEU A 64 -5.00 -6.10 -8.62
C LEU A 64 -6.13 -5.49 -7.77
N SER A 65 -7.30 -6.15 -7.75
CA SER A 65 -8.43 -5.72 -6.93
C SER A 65 -8.09 -5.73 -5.44
N TYR A 66 -7.43 -6.79 -4.95
CA TYR A 66 -6.98 -6.88 -3.56
C TYR A 66 -5.99 -5.76 -3.20
N MET A 67 -5.02 -5.48 -4.07
CA MET A 67 -4.05 -4.41 -3.83
C MET A 67 -4.74 -3.05 -3.67
N ILE A 68 -5.75 -2.75 -4.50
CA ILE A 68 -6.43 -1.45 -4.49
C ILE A 68 -7.53 -1.34 -3.43
N LYS A 69 -8.36 -2.37 -3.28
CA LYS A 69 -9.57 -2.33 -2.45
C LYS A 69 -9.33 -2.80 -1.01
N VAL A 70 -8.21 -3.47 -0.74
CA VAL A 70 -7.88 -3.99 0.60
C VAL A 70 -6.55 -3.44 1.09
N ALA A 71 -5.45 -3.67 0.34
CA ALA A 71 -4.12 -3.34 0.84
C ALA A 71 -3.88 -1.83 0.94
N LEU A 72 -4.20 -1.04 -0.10
CA LEU A 72 -4.05 0.42 -0.06
C LEU A 72 -4.87 1.11 1.05
N PRO A 73 -6.17 0.81 1.25
CA PRO A 73 -6.92 1.40 2.35
C PRO A 73 -6.31 1.10 3.72
N GLU A 74 -5.81 -0.13 3.95
CA GLU A 74 -5.11 -0.47 5.19
C GLU A 74 -3.82 0.34 5.35
N LEU A 75 -3.05 0.54 4.26
CA LEU A 75 -1.89 1.42 4.28
C LEU A 75 -2.28 2.85 4.67
N PHE A 76 -3.44 3.35 4.25
CA PHE A 76 -3.89 4.71 4.55
C PHE A 76 -4.44 4.91 5.98
N LYS A 77 -4.69 3.84 6.75
CA LYS A 77 -5.21 4.00 8.13
C LYS A 77 -4.24 4.71 9.06
N ASP A 78 -2.95 4.49 8.87
CA ASP A 78 -1.89 5.10 9.66
C ASP A 78 -1.28 6.33 8.95
N TYR A 79 -2.10 7.11 8.23
CA TYR A 79 -1.61 8.22 7.40
C TYR A 79 -0.82 9.27 8.19
N ASP A 80 -1.15 9.53 9.47
CA ASP A 80 -0.41 10.50 10.29
C ASP A 80 1.05 10.05 10.50
N LEU A 81 1.21 8.76 10.78
CA LEU A 81 2.52 8.15 10.91
C LEU A 81 3.24 8.14 9.55
N ILE A 82 2.56 7.74 8.47
CA ILE A 82 3.13 7.72 7.13
C ILE A 82 3.52 9.12 6.65
N ALA A 83 2.72 10.16 6.93
CA ALA A 83 3.02 11.54 6.55
C ALA A 83 4.23 12.08 7.32
N ILE A 84 4.32 11.83 8.64
CA ILE A 84 5.49 12.17 9.46
C ILE A 84 6.73 11.46 8.92
N VAL A 85 6.58 10.18 8.60
CA VAL A 85 7.62 9.35 7.98
C VAL A 85 8.05 9.97 6.66
N MET A 86 7.16 10.19 5.69
CA MET A 86 7.53 10.69 4.36
C MET A 86 8.14 12.09 4.41
N ALA A 87 7.70 12.94 5.34
CA ALA A 87 8.26 14.27 5.54
C ALA A 87 9.68 14.25 6.15
N GLN A 88 10.06 13.21 6.90
CA GLN A 88 11.37 13.10 7.56
C GLN A 88 12.29 12.02 6.94
N ALA A 89 11.75 11.17 6.08
CA ALA A 89 12.37 9.97 5.50
C ALA A 89 13.39 10.23 4.39
N GLY A 90 13.97 11.43 4.31
CA GLY A 90 14.75 11.89 3.17
C GLY A 90 15.93 11.01 2.75
N GLN A 91 16.43 10.10 3.62
CA GLN A 91 17.52 9.18 3.27
C GLN A 91 17.46 7.76 3.86
N SER A 92 16.72 7.50 4.94
CA SER A 92 16.80 6.21 5.68
C SER A 92 15.66 5.21 5.40
N SER A 93 14.50 5.66 4.93
CA SER A 93 13.27 4.82 4.84
C SER A 93 13.27 3.71 3.76
N ARG A 94 14.36 3.55 3.00
CA ARG A 94 14.46 2.65 1.82
C ARG A 94 13.24 2.73 0.90
N LEU A 95 12.60 3.91 0.81
CA LEU A 95 11.38 4.12 0.02
C LEU A 95 11.53 3.70 -1.43
N GLY A 96 12.73 3.88 -1.99
CA GLY A 96 13.05 3.46 -3.35
C GLY A 96 12.90 1.95 -3.59
N GLU A 97 13.17 1.13 -2.58
CA GLU A 97 13.02 -0.34 -2.62
C GLU A 97 11.56 -0.76 -2.43
N LYS A 98 10.84 -0.10 -1.53
CA LYS A 98 9.41 -0.35 -1.29
C LYS A 98 8.59 -0.04 -2.55
N LEU A 99 8.90 1.09 -3.20
CA LEU A 99 8.34 1.44 -4.51
C LEU A 99 8.74 0.46 -5.62
N GLU A 100 9.99 -0.04 -5.59
CA GLU A 100 10.45 -1.06 -6.54
C GLU A 100 9.63 -2.35 -6.41
N TYR A 101 9.39 -2.80 -5.18
CA TYR A 101 8.57 -3.97 -4.89
C TYR A 101 7.14 -3.77 -5.41
N LEU A 102 6.47 -2.66 -5.08
CA LEU A 102 5.11 -2.37 -5.56
C LEU A 102 5.03 -2.29 -7.10
N ALA A 103 6.01 -1.65 -7.74
CA ALA A 103 6.09 -1.57 -9.18
C ALA A 103 6.30 -2.94 -9.83
N SER A 104 7.15 -3.78 -9.23
CA SER A 104 7.41 -5.14 -9.70
C SER A 104 6.18 -6.03 -9.58
N SER A 105 5.50 -6.00 -8.43
CA SER A 105 4.25 -6.75 -8.20
C SER A 105 3.14 -6.30 -9.15
N THR A 106 2.94 -4.98 -9.30
CA THR A 106 1.95 -4.43 -10.24
C THR A 106 2.26 -4.85 -11.68
N ARG A 107 3.52 -4.76 -12.10
CA ARG A 107 3.95 -5.19 -13.44
C ARG A 107 3.70 -6.67 -13.67
N ALA A 108 4.05 -7.53 -12.71
CA ALA A 108 3.83 -8.97 -12.82
C ALA A 108 2.35 -9.29 -13.05
N ILE A 109 1.47 -8.68 -12.26
CA ILE A 109 0.01 -8.82 -12.37
C ILE A 109 -0.50 -8.37 -13.76
N LEU A 110 -0.05 -7.20 -14.24
CA LEU A 110 -0.48 -6.66 -15.53
C LEU A 110 0.05 -7.49 -16.71
N LEU A 111 1.28 -8.01 -16.63
CA LEU A 111 1.84 -8.88 -17.67
C LEU A 111 1.12 -10.23 -17.73
N GLU A 112 0.82 -10.82 -16.57
CA GLU A 112 0.04 -12.05 -16.48
C GLU A 112 -1.35 -11.87 -17.09
N TYR A 113 -2.03 -10.76 -16.80
CA TYR A 113 -3.31 -10.41 -17.41
C TYR A 113 -3.22 -10.18 -18.93
N ALA A 114 -2.18 -9.49 -19.41
CA ALA A 114 -2.03 -9.23 -20.83
C ALA A 114 -1.79 -10.53 -21.62
N GLN A 115 -0.95 -11.42 -21.08
CA GLN A 115 -0.68 -12.73 -21.65
C GLN A 115 -1.95 -13.58 -21.76
N SER A 116 -2.80 -13.59 -20.74
CA SER A 116 -4.06 -14.33 -20.78
C SER A 116 -5.05 -13.78 -21.79
N CYS A 117 -5.00 -12.47 -22.06
CA CYS A 117 -5.82 -11.81 -23.09
C CYS A 117 -5.19 -11.91 -24.50
N GLY A 118 -4.07 -12.62 -24.68
CA GLY A 118 -3.36 -12.73 -25.95
C GLY A 118 -2.79 -11.40 -26.44
N THR A 119 -2.59 -10.42 -25.55
CA THR A 119 -2.12 -9.07 -25.87
C THR A 119 -0.70 -8.88 -25.39
N THR A 120 0.15 -8.26 -26.20
CA THR A 120 1.50 -7.87 -25.78
C THR A 120 1.45 -6.50 -25.14
N LEU A 121 1.58 -6.46 -23.81
CA LEU A 121 1.68 -5.21 -23.06
C LEU A 121 3.15 -4.81 -22.91
N ILE A 122 3.52 -3.65 -23.44
CA ILE A 122 4.85 -3.06 -23.23
C ILE A 122 4.73 -2.04 -22.10
N LEU A 123 5.21 -2.42 -20.91
CA LEU A 123 5.28 -1.53 -19.75
C LEU A 123 6.68 -0.97 -19.59
N ASP A 124 6.82 0.35 -19.72
CA ASP A 124 8.00 1.05 -19.22
C ASP A 124 8.00 1.00 -17.70
N PHE A 125 8.94 0.25 -17.13
CA PHE A 125 9.05 0.08 -15.69
C PHE A 125 9.37 1.39 -14.98
N LYS A 126 10.15 2.27 -15.61
CA LYS A 126 10.49 3.58 -15.02
C LYS A 126 9.23 4.46 -14.96
N GLY A 127 8.45 4.47 -16.03
CA GLY A 127 7.13 5.13 -16.08
C GLY A 127 6.18 4.58 -15.02
N LEU A 128 6.04 3.25 -14.91
CA LEU A 128 5.19 2.61 -13.89
C LEU A 128 5.60 2.99 -12.47
N LYS A 129 6.90 2.89 -12.15
CA LYS A 129 7.43 3.27 -10.83
C LYS A 129 7.15 4.73 -10.51
N SER A 130 7.36 5.62 -11.48
CA SER A 130 7.10 7.06 -11.31
C SER A 130 5.61 7.35 -11.12
N GLY A 131 4.75 6.70 -11.91
CA GLY A 131 3.30 6.81 -11.77
C GLY A 131 2.80 6.33 -10.42
N LEU A 132 3.29 5.18 -9.94
CA LEU A 132 2.97 4.67 -8.60
C LEU A 132 3.43 5.61 -7.49
N ALA A 133 4.64 6.18 -7.61
CA ALA A 133 5.13 7.14 -6.63
C ALA A 133 4.23 8.38 -6.54
N VAL A 134 3.88 8.98 -7.69
CA VAL A 134 2.99 10.15 -7.75
C VAL A 134 1.60 9.80 -7.21
N MET A 135 1.05 8.64 -7.60
CA MET A 135 -0.25 8.17 -7.14
C MET A 135 -0.27 7.98 -5.62
N LEU A 136 0.71 7.28 -5.05
CA LEU A 136 0.79 7.02 -3.61
C LEU A 136 0.98 8.30 -2.81
N LEU A 137 1.90 9.16 -3.25
CA LEU A 137 2.13 10.47 -2.62
C LEU A 137 0.89 11.35 -2.66
N GLY A 138 0.24 11.44 -3.82
CA GLY A 138 -0.99 12.22 -3.99
C GLY A 138 -2.15 11.66 -3.16
N SER A 139 -2.27 10.34 -3.08
CA SER A 139 -3.30 9.67 -2.27
C SER A 139 -3.07 9.92 -0.78
N LEU A 140 -1.83 9.77 -0.30
CA LEU A 140 -1.49 10.02 1.10
C LEU A 140 -1.75 11.47 1.50
N GLU A 141 -1.38 12.43 0.66
CA GLU A 141 -1.64 13.84 0.91
C GLU A 141 -3.14 14.16 0.90
N ALA A 142 -3.91 13.54 0.00
CA ALA A 142 -5.36 13.69 -0.03
C ALA A 142 -6.01 13.14 1.25
N VAL A 143 -5.60 11.95 1.74
CA VAL A 143 -6.06 11.41 3.03
C VAL A 143 -5.71 12.35 4.18
N ARG A 144 -4.48 12.85 4.21
CA ARG A 144 -4.01 13.79 5.26
C ARG A 144 -4.81 15.08 5.28
N LEU A 145 -5.15 15.63 4.11
CA LEU A 145 -5.97 16.85 4.03
C LEU A 145 -7.43 16.58 4.39
N GLY A 146 -7.95 15.41 4.05
CA GLY A 146 -9.30 14.96 4.42
C GLY A 146 -9.47 14.78 5.93
N SER A 147 -8.51 14.15 6.60
CA SER A 147 -8.58 13.90 8.04
C SER A 147 -8.56 15.17 8.89
N HIS A 148 -7.87 16.22 8.43
CA HIS A 148 -7.85 17.53 9.05
C HIS A 148 -9.06 18.42 8.67
N GLN A 149 -10.09 17.87 8.01
CA GLN A 149 -11.28 18.58 7.51
C GLN A 149 -10.96 19.75 6.56
N ALA A 150 -9.77 19.73 5.94
CA ALA A 150 -9.40 20.74 4.94
C ALA A 150 -10.05 20.44 3.57
N LEU A 151 -10.38 19.16 3.34
CA LEU A 151 -11.08 18.66 2.15
C LEU A 151 -12.18 17.69 2.57
N ASP A 152 -13.30 17.68 1.86
CA ASP A 152 -14.37 16.69 2.00
C ASP A 152 -14.04 15.48 1.11
N ILE A 153 -12.96 14.77 1.47
CA ILE A 153 -12.46 13.59 0.75
C ILE A 153 -12.11 12.53 1.79
N ASP A 154 -12.67 11.34 1.64
CA ASP A 154 -12.34 10.20 2.48
C ASP A 154 -11.48 9.14 1.74
N THR A 155 -11.06 8.11 2.47
CA THR A 155 -10.28 7.00 1.90
C THR A 155 -11.06 6.23 0.83
N GLY A 156 -12.38 6.13 0.97
CA GLY A 156 -13.27 5.48 0.01
C GLY A 156 -13.32 6.22 -1.32
N ASP A 157 -13.33 7.55 -1.32
CA ASP A 157 -13.28 8.38 -2.53
C ASP A 157 -12.00 8.14 -3.32
N ILE A 158 -10.85 8.08 -2.64
CA ILE A 158 -9.55 7.82 -3.25
C ILE A 158 -9.51 6.41 -3.86
N VAL A 159 -9.94 5.40 -3.09
CA VAL A 159 -9.97 4.01 -3.57
C VAL A 159 -10.94 3.85 -4.75
N GLY A 160 -12.09 4.53 -4.71
CA GLY A 160 -13.07 4.56 -5.78
C GLY A 160 -12.49 5.20 -7.06
N PHE A 161 -11.81 6.33 -6.93
CA PHE A 161 -11.14 7.00 -8.04
C PHE A 161 -10.03 6.14 -8.67
N LEU A 162 -9.16 5.53 -7.85
CA LEU A 162 -8.10 4.64 -8.33
C LEU A 162 -8.67 3.41 -9.03
N THR A 163 -9.73 2.82 -8.47
CA THR A 163 -10.47 1.71 -9.09
C THR A 163 -10.99 2.13 -10.47
N ALA A 164 -11.65 3.29 -10.58
CA ALA A 164 -12.19 3.78 -11.84
C ALA A 164 -11.10 4.02 -12.90
N ILE A 165 -9.94 4.57 -12.54
CA ILE A 165 -8.81 4.74 -13.46
C ILE A 165 -8.32 3.39 -13.98
N ILE A 166 -8.15 2.42 -13.08
CA ILE A 166 -7.63 1.09 -13.44
C ILE A 166 -8.63 0.36 -14.34
N GLU A 167 -9.91 0.36 -13.98
CA GLU A 167 -10.97 -0.27 -14.77
C GLU A 167 -11.10 0.36 -16.15
N ALA A 168 -11.04 1.70 -16.23
CA ALA A 168 -11.04 2.42 -17.51
C ALA A 168 -9.80 2.08 -18.36
N SER A 169 -8.63 1.92 -17.74
CA SER A 169 -7.38 1.57 -18.41
C SER A 169 -7.36 0.12 -18.90
N LEU A 170 -7.97 -0.80 -18.15
CA LEU A 170 -8.06 -2.22 -18.49
C LEU A 170 -9.26 -2.56 -19.40
N GLY A 171 -10.25 -1.68 -19.48
CA GLY A 171 -11.50 -1.91 -20.20
C GLY A 171 -12.40 -2.98 -19.56
N CYS A 172 -12.19 -3.29 -18.29
CA CYS A 172 -12.98 -4.28 -17.55
C CYS A 172 -13.09 -3.91 -16.06
N SER A 173 -14.11 -4.42 -15.39
CA SER A 173 -14.30 -4.20 -13.95
C SER A 173 -13.42 -5.12 -13.11
N LEU A 174 -12.90 -4.58 -12.00
CA LEU A 174 -12.13 -5.35 -11.04
C LEU A 174 -13.08 -6.22 -10.19
N PRO A 175 -12.78 -7.51 -10.03
CA PRO A 175 -13.65 -8.42 -9.31
C PRO A 175 -13.74 -8.07 -7.82
N ASP A 176 -14.78 -8.55 -7.15
CA ASP A 176 -14.91 -8.38 -5.71
C ASP A 176 -13.96 -9.33 -4.94
N VAL A 177 -13.33 -8.80 -3.91
CA VAL A 177 -12.32 -9.43 -3.06
C VAL A 177 -12.68 -9.37 -1.57
N ALA A 178 -13.91 -8.95 -1.22
CA ALA A 178 -14.36 -8.86 0.17
C ALA A 178 -14.19 -10.16 0.95
N TRP A 179 -14.31 -11.32 0.28
CA TRP A 179 -14.13 -12.64 0.88
C TRP A 179 -12.68 -12.93 1.33
N VAL A 180 -11.67 -12.29 0.72
CA VAL A 180 -10.27 -12.41 1.14
C VAL A 180 -10.05 -11.62 2.43
N ALA A 181 -10.63 -10.41 2.49
CA ALA A 181 -10.52 -9.53 3.65
C ALA A 181 -11.26 -10.05 4.90
N ALA A 182 -12.26 -10.93 4.72
CA ALA A 182 -13.01 -11.55 5.81
C ALA A 182 -12.24 -12.70 6.50
N ASN A 183 -11.25 -13.31 5.83
CA ASN A 183 -10.44 -14.40 6.36
C ASN A 183 -9.19 -13.88 7.10
N LYS A 184 -9.37 -13.03 8.13
CA LYS A 184 -8.28 -12.46 8.95
C LYS A 184 -7.57 -13.46 9.88
N ASP A 185 -7.90 -14.75 9.81
CA ASP A 185 -7.44 -15.79 10.73
C ASP A 185 -6.40 -16.76 10.13
N PHE A 186 -5.44 -16.27 9.32
CA PHE A 186 -4.31 -17.07 8.84
C PHE A 186 -2.96 -16.55 9.35
#